data_AF-I3PCM6-F1
#
_entry.id   AF-I3PCM6-F1
#
_cell.length_a   1.000
_cell.length_b   1.000
_cell.length_c   1.000
_cell.angle_alpha   90.00
_cell.angle_beta   90.00
_cell.angle_gamma   90.00
#
_symmetry.space_group_name_H-M   'P 1'
#
loop_
_entity.id
_entity.type
_entity.pdbx_description
1 polymer ?
#
loop_
_entity_poly.entity_id
_entity_poly.type
_entity_poly.pdbx_seq_one_letter_code
_entity_poly.pdbx_strand_id
1 'polypeptide(L)'
;MPMAAALTWALGKWRLIGLAFLLALLGLQTVRLADQRAETAAARKDLADYRATAAESGRLAERAARNTEQTWRSRVDGVIQDGREQVATARADAATAAAGQRRLRDQLAVYRAAVRAATAAPAAATGGAPAADPLDLLADLFGRADARAGELARIADERGAAGATCERWANATEP
;
A
#
# COMPACT_ATOMS: atom_id res chain seq x y z
N MET A 1 43.79 -1.86 -100.34
CA MET A 1 44.14 -1.82 -98.90
C MET A 1 43.56 -0.65 -98.06
N PRO A 2 42.71 0.29 -98.51
CA PRO A 2 42.23 1.37 -97.63
C PRO A 2 40.95 1.04 -96.82
N MET A 3 40.15 0.03 -97.22
CA MET A 3 38.87 -0.25 -96.55
C MET A 3 38.99 -0.93 -95.18
N ALA A 4 40.10 -1.63 -94.92
CA ALA A 4 40.32 -2.29 -93.62
C ALA A 4 40.62 -1.26 -92.49
N ALA A 5 41.33 -0.18 -92.80
CA ALA A 5 41.73 0.85 -91.82
C ALA A 5 40.55 1.73 -91.35
N ALA A 6 39.62 2.04 -92.27
CA ALA A 6 38.40 2.80 -91.94
C ALA A 6 37.45 2.00 -91.03
N LEU A 7 37.35 0.69 -91.25
CA LEU A 7 36.53 -0.20 -90.42
C LEU A 7 37.11 -0.33 -89.00
N THR A 8 38.42 -0.52 -88.84
CA THR A 8 39.06 -0.59 -87.52
C THR A 8 38.97 0.72 -86.73
N TRP A 9 39.00 1.87 -87.43
CA TRP A 9 38.84 3.18 -86.80
C TRP A 9 37.40 3.44 -86.34
N ALA A 10 36.40 3.04 -87.13
CA ALA A 10 35.01 3.07 -86.72
C ALA A 10 34.74 2.14 -85.53
N LEU A 11 35.22 0.89 -85.57
CA LEU A 11 35.07 -0.05 -84.45
C LEU A 11 35.76 0.44 -83.16
N GLY A 12 36.89 1.15 -83.25
CA GLY A 12 37.57 1.75 -82.11
C GLY A 12 36.75 2.86 -81.42
N LYS A 13 36.08 3.71 -82.21
CA LYS A 13 35.21 4.77 -81.67
C LYS A 13 33.97 4.23 -80.96
N TRP A 14 33.33 3.22 -81.54
CA TRP A 14 32.17 2.57 -80.91
C TRP A 14 32.55 1.86 -79.60
N ARG A 15 33.77 1.31 -79.51
CA ARG A 15 34.32 0.75 -78.26
C ARG A 15 34.51 1.80 -77.16
N LEU A 16 35.02 2.99 -77.50
CA LEU A 16 35.20 4.07 -76.53
C LEU A 16 33.86 4.64 -76.03
N ILE A 17 32.88 4.79 -76.92
CA ILE A 17 31.52 5.24 -76.55
C ILE A 17 30.86 4.22 -75.63
N GLY A 18 30.96 2.91 -75.94
CA GLY A 18 30.43 1.85 -75.09
C GLY A 18 31.07 1.82 -73.70
N LEU A 19 32.39 2.02 -73.61
CA LEU A 19 33.11 2.04 -72.34
C LEU A 19 32.75 3.26 -71.48
N ALA A 20 32.59 4.44 -72.11
CA ALA A 20 32.12 5.64 -71.42
C ALA A 20 30.68 5.48 -70.89
N PHE A 21 29.80 4.87 -71.68
CA PHE A 21 28.43 4.57 -71.25
C PHE A 21 28.40 3.57 -70.09
N LEU A 22 29.24 2.54 -70.13
CA LEU A 22 29.36 1.55 -69.06
C LEU A 22 29.88 2.16 -67.75
N LEU A 23 30.88 3.05 -67.83
CA LEU A 23 31.37 3.82 -66.68
C LEU A 23 30.31 4.76 -66.12
N ALA A 24 29.53 5.43 -66.98
CA ALA A 24 28.44 6.28 -66.55
C ALA A 24 27.34 5.48 -65.83
N LEU A 25 26.97 4.30 -66.36
CA LEU A 25 26.02 3.40 -65.71
C LEU A 25 26.54 2.87 -64.37
N LEU A 26 27.81 2.47 -64.29
CA LEU A 26 28.43 2.04 -63.03
C LEU A 26 28.42 3.16 -61.99
N GLY A 27 28.79 4.38 -62.38
CA GLY A 27 28.72 5.55 -61.51
C GLY A 27 27.30 5.79 -61.00
N LEU A 28 26.30 5.70 -61.88
CA LEU A 28 24.89 5.85 -61.51
C LEU A 28 24.41 4.74 -60.56
N GLN A 29 24.85 3.50 -60.77
CA GLN A 29 24.56 2.38 -59.88
C GLN A 29 25.19 2.55 -58.50
N THR A 30 26.44 3.04 -58.43
CA THR A 30 27.11 3.29 -57.14
C THR A 30 26.43 4.39 -56.32
N VAL A 31 25.95 5.45 -56.98
CA VAL A 31 25.20 6.53 -56.31
C VAL A 31 23.88 5.98 -55.76
N ARG A 32 23.14 5.21 -56.56
CA ARG A 32 21.89 4.56 -56.10
C ARG A 32 22.14 3.63 -54.91
N LEU A 33 23.21 2.85 -54.91
CA LEU A 33 23.54 1.96 -53.79
C LEU A 33 23.94 2.74 -52.54
N ALA A 34 24.65 3.86 -52.68
CA ALA A 34 25.00 4.74 -51.57
C ALA A 34 23.76 5.40 -50.95
N ASP A 35 22.83 5.86 -51.79
CA ASP A 35 21.56 6.46 -51.38
C ASP A 35 20.68 5.46 -50.62
N GLN A 36 20.52 4.23 -51.15
CA GLN A 36 19.81 3.15 -50.45
C GLN A 36 20.45 2.78 -49.11
N ARG A 37 21.80 2.75 -49.04
CA ARG A 37 22.51 2.52 -47.77
C ARG A 37 22.27 3.68 -46.79
N ALA A 38 22.22 4.92 -47.26
CA ALA A 38 21.92 6.08 -46.42
C ALA A 38 20.49 6.03 -45.87
N GLU A 39 19.49 5.68 -46.70
CA GLU A 39 18.10 5.49 -46.25
C GLU A 39 17.98 4.39 -45.20
N THR A 40 18.63 3.23 -45.40
CA THR A 40 18.61 2.16 -44.39
C THR A 40 19.32 2.54 -43.10
N ALA A 41 20.40 3.33 -43.17
CA ALA A 41 21.09 3.83 -42.00
C ALA A 41 20.24 4.85 -41.24
N ALA A 42 19.56 5.76 -41.96
CA ALA A 42 18.61 6.71 -41.39
C ALA A 42 17.44 5.98 -40.71
N ALA A 43 16.79 5.03 -41.39
CA ALA A 43 15.69 4.25 -40.83
C ALA A 43 16.10 3.46 -39.56
N ARG A 44 17.32 2.90 -39.53
CA ARG A 44 17.86 2.24 -38.34
C ARG A 44 18.07 3.20 -37.18
N LYS A 45 18.56 4.41 -37.46
CA LYS A 45 18.74 5.46 -36.47
C LYS A 45 17.40 5.92 -35.91
N ASP A 46 16.43 6.20 -36.78
CA ASP A 46 15.08 6.63 -36.36
C ASP A 46 14.40 5.57 -35.50
N LEU A 47 14.56 4.29 -35.84
CA LEU A 47 14.06 3.19 -35.01
C LEU A 47 14.77 3.12 -33.65
N ALA A 48 16.09 3.36 -33.61
CA ALA A 48 16.86 3.38 -32.36
C ALA A 48 16.42 4.56 -31.47
N ASP A 49 16.26 5.75 -32.04
CA ASP A 49 15.81 6.95 -31.34
C ASP A 49 14.37 6.80 -30.83
N TYR A 50 13.49 6.20 -31.63
CA TYR A 50 12.12 5.87 -31.22
C TYR A 50 12.11 4.87 -30.05
N ARG A 51 12.90 3.79 -30.13
CA ARG A 51 13.02 2.81 -29.04
C ARG A 51 13.61 3.42 -27.77
N ALA A 52 14.59 4.31 -27.90
CA ALA A 52 15.16 5.01 -26.75
C ALA A 52 14.12 5.91 -26.07
N THR A 53 13.35 6.67 -26.87
CA THR A 53 12.28 7.53 -26.35
C THR A 53 11.17 6.71 -25.70
N ALA A 54 10.75 5.61 -26.32
CA ALA A 54 9.75 4.70 -25.77
C ALA A 54 10.22 4.00 -24.48
N ALA A 55 11.50 3.63 -24.40
CA ALA A 55 12.08 3.05 -23.19
C ALA A 55 12.12 4.08 -22.04
N GLU A 56 12.46 5.34 -22.35
CA GLU A 56 12.50 6.39 -21.33
C GLU A 56 11.11 6.78 -20.85
N SER A 57 10.13 6.91 -21.75
CA SER A 57 8.73 7.14 -21.36
C SER A 57 8.18 5.99 -20.52
N GLY A 58 8.52 4.74 -20.85
CA GLY A 58 8.21 3.56 -20.05
C GLY A 58 8.80 3.63 -18.63
N ARG A 59 10.08 3.99 -18.50
CA ARG A 59 10.73 4.17 -17.18
C ARG A 59 10.09 5.29 -16.36
N LEU A 60 9.73 6.41 -16.98
CA LEU A 60 9.04 7.51 -16.30
C LEU A 60 7.66 7.09 -15.82
N ALA A 61 6.89 6.37 -16.65
CA ALA A 61 5.59 5.83 -16.27
C ALA A 61 5.70 4.82 -15.11
N GLU A 62 6.68 3.91 -15.15
CA GLU A 62 6.96 2.98 -14.05
C GLU A 62 7.33 3.69 -12.76
N ARG A 63 8.19 4.72 -12.83
CA ARG A 63 8.57 5.52 -11.65
C ARG A 63 7.38 6.26 -11.07
N ALA A 64 6.53 6.84 -11.92
CA ALA A 64 5.31 7.50 -11.49
C ALA A 64 4.37 6.51 -10.78
N ALA A 65 4.12 5.35 -11.39
CA ALA A 65 3.29 4.29 -10.79
C ALA A 65 3.86 3.78 -9.45
N ARG A 66 5.18 3.58 -9.36
CA ARG A 66 5.86 3.18 -8.11
C ARG A 66 5.75 4.25 -7.02
N ASN A 67 5.87 5.53 -7.37
CA ASN A 67 5.74 6.61 -6.40
C ASN A 67 4.31 6.69 -5.85
N THR A 68 3.32 6.57 -6.74
CA THR A 68 1.90 6.47 -6.35
C THR A 68 1.71 5.28 -5.40
N GLU A 69 2.17 4.09 -5.77
CA GLU A 69 2.09 2.88 -4.93
C GLU A 69 2.81 3.03 -3.57
N GLN A 70 3.98 3.67 -3.54
CA GLN A 70 4.70 3.93 -2.29
C GLN A 70 3.95 4.89 -1.38
N THR A 71 3.36 5.95 -1.96
CA THR A 71 2.51 6.90 -1.23
C THR A 71 1.30 6.18 -0.65
N TRP A 72 0.66 5.33 -1.45
CA TRP A 72 -0.46 4.49 -1.04
C TRP A 72 -0.11 3.59 0.14
N ARG A 73 0.99 2.84 0.03
CA ARG A 73 1.49 1.96 1.10
C ARG A 73 1.78 2.72 2.38
N SER A 74 2.50 3.83 2.29
CA SER A 74 2.86 4.65 3.45
C SER A 74 1.62 5.14 4.21
N ARG A 75 0.58 5.60 3.50
CA ARG A 75 -0.69 6.00 4.11
C ARG A 75 -1.39 4.83 4.81
N VAL A 76 -1.48 3.68 4.15
CA VAL A 76 -2.12 2.48 4.72
C VAL A 76 -1.36 1.96 5.93
N ASP A 77 -0.03 1.92 5.86
CA ASP A 77 0.83 1.50 6.98
C ASP A 77 0.65 2.42 8.20
N GLY A 78 0.53 3.73 7.97
CA GLY A 78 0.19 4.71 9.01
C GLY A 78 -1.16 4.43 9.66
N VAL A 79 -2.21 4.19 8.86
CA VAL A 79 -3.55 3.84 9.39
C VAL A 79 -3.52 2.56 10.24
N ILE A 80 -2.75 1.55 9.81
CA ILE A 80 -2.60 0.30 10.55
C ILE A 80 -1.85 0.54 11.87
N GLN A 81 -0.78 1.33 11.86
CA GLN A 81 -0.01 1.66 13.06
C GLN A 81 -0.86 2.43 14.06
N ASP A 82 -1.54 3.49 13.63
CA ASP A 82 -2.44 4.29 14.47
C ASP A 82 -3.57 3.44 15.05
N GLY A 83 -4.15 2.54 14.24
CA GLY A 83 -5.17 1.60 14.69
C GLY A 83 -4.65 0.66 15.78
N ARG A 84 -3.43 0.13 15.64
CA ARG A 84 -2.79 -0.72 16.66
C ARG A 84 -2.53 0.04 17.95
N GLU A 85 -2.06 1.28 17.86
CA GLU A 85 -1.79 2.12 19.03
C GLU A 85 -3.09 2.46 19.78
N GLN A 86 -4.15 2.86 19.08
CA GLN A 86 -5.46 3.11 19.68
C GLN A 86 -6.02 1.87 20.41
N VAL A 87 -5.92 0.69 19.80
CA VAL A 87 -6.34 -0.57 20.43
C VAL A 87 -5.49 -0.89 21.66
N ALA A 88 -4.17 -0.66 21.61
CA ALA A 88 -3.28 -0.89 22.74
C ALA A 88 -3.63 0.04 23.92
N THR A 89 -3.85 1.33 23.66
CA THR A 89 -4.26 2.31 24.66
C THR A 89 -5.60 1.96 25.27
N ALA A 90 -6.63 1.65 24.47
CA ALA A 90 -7.93 1.25 24.97
C ALA A 90 -7.86 0.01 25.88
N ARG A 91 -7.02 -0.98 25.53
CA ARG A 91 -6.79 -2.16 26.37
C ARG A 91 -6.09 -1.82 27.68
N ALA A 92 -5.12 -0.91 27.67
CA ALA A 92 -4.42 -0.46 28.88
C ALA A 92 -5.37 0.32 29.82
N ASP A 93 -6.21 1.18 29.27
CA ASP A 93 -7.23 1.92 30.01
C ASP A 93 -8.26 0.97 30.64
N ALA A 94 -8.77 0.01 29.87
CA ALA A 94 -9.68 -1.02 30.36
C ALA A 94 -9.04 -1.86 31.50
N ALA A 95 -7.76 -2.23 31.36
CA ALA A 95 -7.04 -2.95 32.42
C ALA A 95 -6.89 -2.12 33.70
N THR A 96 -6.60 -0.83 33.56
CA THR A 96 -6.47 0.12 34.67
C THR A 96 -7.81 0.32 35.39
N ALA A 97 -8.89 0.50 34.64
CA ALA A 97 -10.24 0.60 35.18
C ALA A 97 -10.64 -0.68 35.94
N ALA A 98 -10.39 -1.85 35.35
CA ALA A 98 -10.68 -3.13 35.99
C ALA A 98 -9.88 -3.34 37.29
N ALA A 99 -8.62 -2.89 37.34
CA ALA A 99 -7.81 -2.93 38.55
C ALA A 99 -8.36 -2.00 39.65
N GLY A 100 -8.74 -0.78 39.30
CA GLY A 100 -9.40 0.16 40.22
C GLY A 100 -10.70 -0.40 40.79
N GLN A 101 -11.53 -0.99 39.94
CA GLN A 101 -12.80 -1.60 40.30
C GLN A 101 -12.63 -2.78 41.26
N ARG A 102 -11.64 -3.67 41.02
CA ARG A 102 -11.28 -4.75 41.97
C ARG A 102 -10.86 -4.18 43.33
N ARG A 103 -9.97 -3.19 43.34
CA ARG A 103 -9.50 -2.55 44.57
C ARG A 103 -10.65 -1.94 45.37
N LEU A 104 -11.58 -1.26 44.71
CA LEU A 104 -12.76 -0.69 45.36
C LEU A 104 -13.66 -1.77 45.98
N ARG A 105 -13.84 -2.91 45.30
CA ARG A 105 -14.60 -4.05 45.84
C ARG A 105 -13.94 -4.66 47.07
N ASP A 106 -12.62 -4.83 47.03
CA ASP A 106 -11.86 -5.35 48.18
C ASP A 106 -11.97 -4.40 49.38
N GLN A 107 -11.81 -3.10 49.16
CA GLN A 107 -11.97 -2.07 50.21
C GLN A 107 -13.39 -2.07 50.79
N LEU A 108 -14.41 -2.18 49.94
CA LEU A 108 -15.80 -2.23 50.37
C LEU A 108 -16.11 -3.50 51.18
N ALA A 109 -15.56 -4.65 50.78
CA ALA A 109 -15.71 -5.90 51.52
C ALA A 109 -15.09 -5.81 52.92
N VAL A 110 -13.86 -5.26 53.03
CA VAL A 110 -13.18 -5.01 54.31
C VAL A 110 -13.99 -4.05 55.19
N TYR A 111 -14.47 -2.94 54.62
CA TYR A 111 -15.28 -1.96 55.35
C TYR A 111 -16.55 -2.59 55.94
N ARG A 112 -17.27 -3.39 55.16
CA ARG A 112 -18.50 -4.06 55.63
C ARG A 112 -18.22 -5.07 56.73
N ALA A 113 -17.14 -5.84 56.60
CA ALA A 113 -16.71 -6.76 57.65
C ALA A 113 -16.37 -6.01 58.96
N ALA A 114 -15.66 -4.88 58.87
CA ALA A 114 -15.33 -4.06 60.03
C ALA A 114 -16.57 -3.46 60.72
N VAL A 115 -17.52 -2.94 59.94
CA VAL A 115 -18.79 -2.42 60.47
C VAL A 115 -19.58 -3.53 61.18
N ARG A 116 -19.68 -4.73 60.59
CA ARG A 116 -20.35 -5.88 61.23
C ARG A 116 -19.68 -6.30 62.53
N ALA A 117 -18.35 -6.33 62.57
CA ALA A 117 -17.62 -6.64 63.78
C ALA A 117 -17.86 -5.59 64.89
N ALA A 118 -17.97 -4.31 64.53
CA ALA A 118 -18.23 -3.22 65.46
C ALA A 118 -19.67 -3.15 65.97
N THR A 119 -20.65 -3.59 65.18
CA THR A 119 -22.09 -3.59 65.55
C THR A 119 -22.56 -4.89 66.19
N ALA A 120 -21.73 -5.93 66.21
CA ALA A 120 -22.01 -7.19 66.90
C ALA A 120 -21.95 -7.01 68.43
N ALA A 121 -23.02 -6.51 69.03
CA ALA A 121 -23.22 -6.60 70.48
C ALA A 121 -23.49 -8.07 70.90
N PRO A 122 -23.03 -8.53 72.08
CA PRO A 122 -23.42 -9.83 72.60
C PRO A 122 -24.85 -9.76 73.12
N ALA A 123 -25.84 -10.05 72.26
CA ALA A 123 -27.23 -10.20 72.68
C ALA A 123 -27.67 -11.67 72.58
N ALA A 124 -28.25 -12.16 73.68
CA ALA A 124 -28.79 -13.50 73.79
C ALA A 124 -30.03 -13.71 72.91
N ALA A 125 -30.14 -14.96 72.45
CA ALA A 125 -31.35 -15.71 72.09
C ALA A 125 -32.08 -15.46 70.75
N THR A 126 -32.09 -16.56 69.98
CA THR A 126 -33.25 -17.19 69.30
C THR A 126 -34.04 -16.39 68.27
N GLY A 127 -33.81 -16.67 66.97
CA GLY A 127 -34.81 -16.43 65.94
C GLY A 127 -34.27 -16.33 64.53
N GLY A 128 -34.16 -17.47 63.84
CA GLY A 128 -34.02 -17.57 62.37
C GLY A 128 -32.71 -17.04 61.77
N ALA A 129 -32.29 -17.61 60.63
CA ALA A 129 -31.18 -17.06 59.86
C ALA A 129 -31.55 -15.64 59.41
N PRO A 130 -30.69 -14.62 59.63
CA PRO A 130 -30.98 -13.29 59.15
C PRO A 130 -31.13 -13.34 57.63
N ALA A 131 -32.20 -12.73 57.10
CA ALA A 131 -32.32 -12.48 55.67
C ALA A 131 -31.04 -11.76 55.18
N ALA A 132 -30.59 -12.06 53.96
CA ALA A 132 -29.42 -11.38 53.39
C ALA A 132 -29.56 -9.86 53.58
N ASP A 133 -28.56 -9.26 54.22
CA ASP A 133 -28.49 -7.83 54.52
C ASP A 133 -28.84 -7.05 53.24
N PRO A 134 -29.81 -6.11 53.24
CA PRO A 134 -30.18 -5.32 52.07
C PRO A 134 -28.98 -4.66 51.39
N LEU A 135 -27.93 -4.30 52.15
CA LEU A 135 -26.69 -3.82 51.56
C LEU A 135 -26.01 -4.90 50.72
N ASP A 136 -26.01 -6.18 51.13
CA ASP A 136 -25.34 -7.29 50.42
C ASP A 136 -26.00 -7.54 49.07
N LEU A 137 -27.32 -7.49 49.03
CA LEU A 137 -28.08 -7.56 47.78
C LEU A 137 -27.71 -6.40 46.84
N LEU A 138 -27.65 -5.17 47.36
CA LEU A 138 -27.26 -4.00 46.56
C LEU A 138 -25.82 -4.15 46.02
N ALA A 139 -24.89 -4.61 46.84
CA ALA A 139 -23.51 -4.83 46.41
C ALA A 139 -23.37 -5.92 45.34
N ASP A 140 -24.12 -7.02 45.46
CA ASP A 140 -24.15 -8.06 44.43
C ASP A 140 -24.80 -7.57 43.12
N LEU A 141 -25.91 -6.82 43.22
CA LEU A 141 -26.59 -6.24 42.05
C LEU A 141 -25.67 -5.28 41.31
N PHE A 142 -25.10 -4.29 42.01
CA PHE A 142 -24.15 -3.36 41.40
C PHE A 142 -22.91 -4.09 40.91
N GLY A 143 -22.44 -5.12 41.63
CA GLY A 143 -21.33 -5.96 41.23
C GLY A 143 -21.52 -6.61 39.86
N ARG A 144 -22.70 -7.20 39.63
CA ARG A 144 -23.08 -7.82 38.35
C ARG A 144 -23.36 -6.79 37.26
N ALA A 145 -24.04 -5.70 37.58
CA ALA A 145 -24.34 -4.64 36.62
C ALA A 145 -23.05 -4.02 36.05
N ASP A 146 -22.10 -3.74 36.92
CA ASP A 146 -20.79 -3.18 36.61
C ASP A 146 -19.89 -4.17 35.83
N ALA A 147 -19.93 -5.46 36.18
CA ALA A 147 -19.27 -6.50 35.38
C ALA A 147 -19.84 -6.57 33.95
N ARG A 148 -21.17 -6.51 33.82
CA ARG A 148 -21.84 -6.52 32.52
C ARG A 148 -21.56 -5.25 31.72
N ALA A 149 -21.53 -4.10 32.37
CA ALA A 149 -21.14 -2.83 31.76
C ALA A 149 -19.71 -2.91 31.21
N GLY A 150 -18.77 -3.50 31.94
CA GLY A 150 -17.40 -3.74 31.47
C GLY A 150 -17.31 -4.63 30.22
N GLU A 151 -18.11 -5.71 30.15
CA GLU A 151 -18.17 -6.54 28.94
C GLU A 151 -18.71 -5.77 27.73
N LEU A 152 -19.76 -4.97 27.92
CA LEU A 152 -20.34 -4.16 26.86
C LEU A 152 -19.38 -3.06 26.40
N ALA A 153 -18.67 -2.41 27.33
CA ALA A 153 -17.63 -1.43 27.02
C ALA A 153 -16.53 -2.07 26.16
N ARG A 154 -16.02 -3.24 26.55
CA ARG A 154 -15.01 -3.96 25.74
C ARG A 154 -15.49 -4.24 24.32
N ILE A 155 -16.72 -4.72 24.15
CA ILE A 155 -17.29 -4.97 22.81
C ILE A 155 -17.44 -3.66 22.02
N ALA A 156 -17.86 -2.58 22.68
CA ALA A 156 -17.98 -1.27 22.06
C ALA A 156 -16.63 -0.73 21.60
N ASP A 157 -15.58 -0.85 22.43
CA ASP A 157 -14.22 -0.43 22.10
C ASP A 157 -13.65 -1.26 20.93
N GLU A 158 -13.82 -2.58 20.94
CA GLU A 158 -13.39 -3.47 19.86
C GLU A 158 -14.06 -3.10 18.53
N ARG A 159 -15.37 -2.85 18.55
CA ARG A 159 -16.13 -2.45 17.35
C ARG A 159 -15.82 -1.03 16.90
N GLY A 160 -15.66 -0.10 17.84
CA GLY A 160 -15.30 1.29 17.57
C GLY A 160 -13.93 1.39 16.92
N ALA A 161 -12.93 0.67 17.45
CA ALA A 161 -11.60 0.62 16.87
C ALA A 161 -11.60 -0.01 15.46
N ALA A 162 -12.37 -1.09 15.26
CA ALA A 162 -12.52 -1.70 13.94
C ALA A 162 -13.19 -0.73 12.94
N GLY A 163 -14.30 -0.10 13.33
CA GLY A 163 -15.02 0.87 12.51
C GLY A 163 -14.17 2.08 12.14
N ALA A 164 -13.51 2.70 13.11
CA ALA A 164 -12.62 3.84 12.89
C ALA A 164 -11.44 3.47 11.97
N THR A 165 -10.93 2.24 12.07
CA THR A 165 -9.89 1.75 11.15
C THR A 165 -10.42 1.56 9.74
N CYS A 166 -11.63 1.02 9.57
CA CYS A 166 -12.29 0.90 8.27
C CYS A 166 -12.52 2.28 7.62
N GLU A 167 -13.02 3.27 8.38
CA GLU A 167 -13.23 4.64 7.89
C GLU A 167 -11.91 5.29 7.47
N ARG A 168 -10.87 5.20 8.30
CA ARG A 168 -9.55 5.74 7.97
C ARG A 168 -8.92 5.05 6.77
N TRP A 169 -9.11 3.74 6.62
CA TRP A 169 -8.62 3.01 5.46
C TRP A 169 -9.36 3.45 4.20
N ALA A 170 -10.69 3.57 4.25
CA ALA A 170 -11.49 4.09 3.15
C ALA A 170 -11.01 5.50 2.73
N ASN A 171 -10.91 6.44 3.68
CA ASN A 171 -10.41 7.79 3.44
C ASN A 171 -8.97 7.81 2.92
N ALA A 172 -8.13 6.87 3.37
CA ALA A 172 -6.79 6.75 2.82
C ALA A 172 -6.86 6.40 1.34
N THR A 173 -7.73 5.43 0.96
CA THR A 173 -8.01 4.83 -0.37
C THR A 173 -8.82 5.67 -1.35
N GLU A 174 -9.45 6.75 -0.90
CA GLU A 174 -10.13 7.68 -1.80
C GLU A 174 -9.11 8.54 -2.58
N PRO A 175 -9.29 8.70 -3.90
CA PRO A 175 -8.38 9.46 -4.77
C PRO A 175 -8.44 10.97 -4.56
#